data_AF-A0A8H7VDY0-F1
#
_entry.id   AF-A0A8H7VDY0-F1
#
_cell.length_a   1.000
_cell.length_b   1.000
_cell.length_c   1.000
_cell.angle_alpha   90.00
_cell.angle_beta   90.00
_cell.angle_gamma   90.00
#
_symmetry.space_group_name_H-M   'P 1'
#
loop_
_entity.id
_entity.type
_entity.pdbx_description
1 polymer ?
#
loop_
_entity_poly.entity_id
_entity_poly.type
_entity_poly.pdbx_seq_one_letter_code
_entity_poly.pdbx_strand_id
1 'polypeptide(L)'
;MDMLKLPMKHGAFKDFMKSYRDALFVFDEDDKKRVEKVLYLKFNKITFKAMLAQNPDWILQRVKRAVPPPNILLPIITELFDTYGNIVCSRSKDKLFDNQAWKKAASIKASIKQGHLSDPIGISLYYKIKEDKFKLPIYRCVRGTNSVEGGIHTGIIRKFGFFNASPDLAECALANYRLRHNANVGSKNKYGKLYKNHYSPWLTQVINDIEEKLGMKTKASYFNPFCDALKFRRNNVESTNLAFGICPFPENLLEQFEMEQFKFDQIDKKKKM
;
A
#
# COMPACT_ATOMS: atom_id res chain seq x y z
N MET A 1 11.26 -8.77 9.88
CA MET A 1 11.49 -10.01 9.13
C MET A 1 12.89 -10.52 9.43
N ASP A 2 13.03 -11.79 9.81
CA ASP A 2 14.33 -12.44 10.00
C ASP A 2 15.07 -12.53 8.66
N MET A 3 15.93 -11.55 8.41
CA MET A 3 16.69 -11.46 7.16
C MET A 3 17.91 -12.37 7.23
N LEU A 4 18.12 -13.18 6.18
CA LEU A 4 19.37 -13.91 5.98
C LEU A 4 20.48 -12.89 5.73
N LYS A 5 21.35 -12.69 6.72
CA LYS A 5 22.56 -11.88 6.58
C LYS A 5 23.64 -12.73 5.92
N LEU A 6 23.78 -12.61 4.61
CA LEU A 6 24.76 -13.34 3.82
C LEU A 6 25.85 -12.40 3.30
N PRO A 7 27.07 -12.89 3.05
CA PRO A 7 28.17 -12.08 2.53
C PRO A 7 27.87 -11.58 1.11
N MET A 8 27.58 -10.28 0.95
CA MET A 8 27.22 -9.67 -0.34
C MET A 8 28.30 -9.79 -1.43
N LYS A 9 29.57 -9.89 -1.01
CA LYS A 9 30.73 -10.03 -1.92
C LYS A 9 30.98 -11.48 -2.35
N HIS A 10 30.23 -12.44 -1.81
CA HIS A 10 30.36 -13.85 -2.18
C HIS A 10 29.86 -14.08 -3.61
N GLY A 11 30.59 -14.85 -4.41
CA GLY A 11 30.25 -15.09 -5.83
C GLY A 11 28.83 -15.62 -6.04
N ALA A 12 28.43 -16.60 -5.22
CA ALA A 12 27.09 -17.21 -5.28
C ALA A 12 25.96 -16.36 -4.66
N PHE A 13 26.24 -15.21 -4.04
CA PHE A 13 25.21 -14.43 -3.32
C PHE A 13 24.09 -13.97 -4.25
N LYS A 14 24.43 -13.43 -5.42
CA LYS A 14 23.44 -12.91 -6.38
C LYS A 14 22.54 -14.00 -6.92
N ASP A 15 23.13 -15.14 -7.28
CA ASP A 15 22.38 -16.28 -7.81
C ASP A 15 21.50 -16.90 -6.73
N PHE A 16 22.00 -17.05 -5.50
CA PHE A 16 21.20 -17.50 -4.37
C PHE A 16 19.99 -16.59 -4.14
N MET A 17 20.18 -15.27 -4.06
CA MET A 17 19.08 -14.33 -3.81
C MET A 17 18.03 -14.35 -4.93
N LYS A 18 18.46 -14.54 -6.18
CA LYS A 18 17.57 -14.70 -7.33
C LYS A 18 16.78 -16.00 -7.23
N SER A 19 17.45 -17.14 -7.02
CA SER A 19 16.81 -18.45 -6.89
C SER A 19 15.88 -18.52 -5.69
N TYR A 20 16.26 -17.91 -4.56
CA TYR A 20 15.43 -17.82 -3.35
C TYR A 20 14.14 -17.03 -3.62
N ARG A 21 14.24 -15.87 -4.26
CA ARG A 21 13.07 -15.09 -4.66
C ARG A 21 12.16 -15.89 -5.60
N ASP A 22 12.73 -16.56 -6.60
CA ASP A 22 11.96 -17.29 -7.60
C ASP A 22 11.33 -18.57 -7.01
N ALA A 23 11.95 -19.18 -6.00
CA ALA A 23 11.39 -20.30 -5.24
C ALA A 23 10.19 -19.91 -4.35
N LEU A 24 10.18 -18.68 -3.82
CA LEU A 24 9.10 -18.19 -2.97
C LEU A 24 7.79 -17.91 -3.75
N PHE A 25 7.89 -17.58 -5.04
CA PHE A 25 6.75 -17.12 -5.82
C PHE A 25 6.46 -18.02 -7.02
N VAL A 26 5.27 -18.60 -7.04
CA VAL A 26 4.73 -19.33 -8.19
C VAL A 26 3.91 -18.38 -9.05
N PHE A 27 4.16 -18.38 -10.36
CA PHE A 27 3.39 -17.58 -11.31
C PHE A 27 2.06 -18.25 -11.65
N ASP A 28 1.01 -17.44 -11.81
CA ASP A 28 -0.27 -17.89 -12.38
C ASP A 28 -0.07 -18.35 -13.83
N GLU A 29 -0.42 -19.60 -14.12
CA GLU A 29 -0.14 -20.22 -15.41
C GLU A 29 -0.92 -19.57 -16.56
N ASP A 30 -2.15 -19.13 -16.30
CA ASP A 30 -3.00 -18.53 -17.33
C ASP A 30 -2.50 -17.14 -17.72
N ASP A 31 -2.13 -16.32 -16.73
CA ASP A 31 -1.45 -15.04 -16.98
C ASP A 31 -0.14 -15.26 -17.72
N LYS A 32 0.65 -16.25 -17.32
CA LYS A 32 1.93 -16.58 -17.96
C LYS A 32 1.73 -16.93 -19.44
N LYS A 33 0.78 -17.81 -19.77
CA LYS A 33 0.45 -18.18 -21.17
C LYS A 33 0.01 -16.97 -21.99
N ARG A 34 -0.81 -16.07 -21.42
CA ARG A 34 -1.22 -14.82 -22.08
C ARG A 34 -0.02 -13.93 -22.40
N VAL A 35 0.89 -13.77 -21.44
CA VAL A 35 2.11 -12.97 -21.62
C VAL A 35 3.04 -13.59 -22.65
N GLU A 36 3.28 -14.91 -22.60
CA GLU A 36 4.11 -15.63 -23.57
C GLU A 36 3.59 -15.47 -25.01
N LYS A 37 2.27 -15.54 -25.20
CA LYS A 37 1.64 -15.28 -26.51
C LYS A 37 1.94 -13.87 -27.04
N VAL A 38 1.88 -12.85 -26.17
CA VAL A 38 2.20 -11.46 -26.56
C VAL A 38 3.69 -11.30 -26.85
N LEU A 39 4.57 -11.90 -26.04
CA LEU A 39 6.01 -11.87 -26.29
C LEU A 39 6.35 -12.50 -27.64
N TYR A 40 5.70 -13.61 -27.99
CA TYR A 40 5.87 -14.26 -29.28
C TYR A 40 5.47 -13.35 -30.45
N LEU A 41 4.31 -12.72 -30.36
CA LEU A 41 3.72 -11.95 -31.47
C LEU A 41 4.27 -10.53 -31.61
N LYS A 42 4.69 -9.89 -30.52
CA LYS A 42 5.00 -8.44 -30.49
C LYS A 42 6.44 -8.10 -30.10
N PHE A 43 7.18 -9.05 -29.53
CA PHE A 43 8.54 -8.83 -29.02
C PHE A 43 9.53 -9.82 -29.63
N ASN A 44 9.50 -10.01 -30.96
CA ASN A 44 10.46 -10.83 -31.70
C ASN A 44 10.70 -12.24 -31.12
N LYS A 45 9.65 -12.89 -30.61
CA LYS A 45 9.75 -14.25 -30.05
C LYS A 45 10.66 -14.38 -28.83
N ILE A 46 10.81 -13.30 -28.06
CA ILE A 46 11.52 -13.33 -26.77
C ILE A 46 10.81 -14.32 -25.81
N THR A 47 11.59 -15.12 -25.09
CA THR A 47 11.06 -16.06 -24.09
C THR A 47 10.70 -15.36 -22.80
N PHE A 48 9.77 -15.94 -22.02
CA PHE A 48 9.37 -15.41 -20.72
C PHE A 48 10.57 -15.19 -19.78
N LYS A 49 11.49 -16.18 -19.71
CA LYS A 49 12.70 -16.10 -18.88
C LYS A 49 13.64 -14.97 -19.32
N ALA A 50 13.82 -14.79 -20.63
CA ALA A 50 14.66 -13.71 -21.16
C ALA A 50 14.06 -12.33 -20.85
N MET A 51 12.74 -12.17 -21.03
CA MET A 51 12.06 -10.93 -20.68
C MET A 51 12.08 -10.66 -19.17
N LEU A 52 11.97 -11.69 -18.32
CA LEU A 52 12.08 -11.56 -16.87
C LEU A 52 13.47 -11.08 -16.43
N ALA A 53 14.52 -11.49 -17.17
CA ALA A 53 15.88 -11.07 -16.91
C ALA A 53 16.16 -9.63 -17.39
N GLN A 54 15.61 -9.23 -18.55
CA GLN A 54 15.81 -7.90 -19.13
C GLN A 54 14.94 -6.82 -18.48
N ASN A 55 13.65 -7.11 -18.28
CA ASN A 55 12.67 -6.17 -17.74
C ASN A 55 11.69 -6.89 -16.81
N PRO A 56 12.09 -7.17 -15.55
CA PRO A 56 11.25 -7.90 -14.61
C PRO A 56 9.96 -7.17 -14.31
N ASP A 57 9.99 -5.85 -14.15
CA ASP A 57 8.81 -5.06 -13.79
C ASP A 57 7.68 -5.19 -14.82
N TRP A 58 8.03 -5.30 -16.11
CA TRP A 58 7.03 -5.48 -17.16
C TRP A 58 6.24 -6.78 -16.98
N ILE A 59 6.91 -7.89 -16.62
CA ILE A 59 6.26 -9.17 -16.36
C ILE A 59 5.52 -9.13 -15.01
N LEU A 60 6.18 -8.66 -13.95
CA LEU A 60 5.64 -8.71 -12.59
C LEU A 60 4.39 -7.85 -12.40
N GLN A 61 4.15 -6.87 -13.28
CA GLN A 61 2.91 -6.10 -13.35
C GLN A 61 1.76 -6.83 -14.05
N ARG A 62 2.06 -7.83 -14.90
CA ARG A 62 1.10 -8.49 -15.80
C ARG A 62 0.80 -9.95 -15.43
N VAL A 63 1.58 -10.53 -14.51
CA VAL A 63 1.40 -11.91 -14.06
C VAL A 63 1.23 -11.95 -12.55
N LYS A 64 0.09 -12.50 -12.09
CA LYS A 64 -0.13 -12.75 -10.66
C LYS A 64 0.88 -13.78 -10.15
N ARG A 65 1.24 -13.65 -8.88
CA ARG A 65 2.12 -14.58 -8.18
C ARG A 65 1.47 -15.03 -6.89
N ALA A 66 1.65 -16.29 -6.50
CA ALA A 66 1.21 -16.80 -5.21
C ALA A 66 2.40 -17.41 -4.47
N VAL A 67 2.42 -17.24 -3.15
CA VAL A 67 3.30 -18.01 -2.26
C VAL A 67 2.56 -19.31 -1.93
N PRO A 68 3.12 -20.46 -2.34
CA PRO A 68 2.43 -21.74 -2.20
C PRO A 68 2.28 -22.15 -0.72
N PRO A 69 1.39 -23.12 -0.42
CA PRO A 69 1.21 -23.64 0.93
C PRO A 69 2.50 -24.31 1.46
N PRO A 70 2.62 -24.50 2.79
CA PRO A 70 3.83 -25.02 3.43
C PRO A 70 4.32 -26.35 2.88
N ASN A 71 3.39 -27.24 2.53
CA ASN A 71 3.69 -28.58 2.00
C ASN A 71 4.49 -28.54 0.70
N ILE A 72 4.30 -27.50 -0.12
CA ILE A 72 5.02 -27.30 -1.38
C ILE A 72 6.25 -26.42 -1.15
N LEU A 73 6.12 -25.36 -0.33
CA LEU A 73 7.18 -24.38 -0.16
C LEU A 73 8.39 -24.92 0.63
N LEU A 74 8.13 -25.68 1.70
CA LEU A 74 9.18 -26.19 2.59
C LEU A 74 10.21 -27.09 1.89
N PRO A 75 9.84 -28.09 1.06
CA PRO A 75 10.83 -28.92 0.37
C PRO A 75 11.68 -28.10 -0.60
N ILE A 76 11.05 -27.21 -1.39
CA ILE A 76 11.76 -26.36 -2.36
C ILE A 76 12.81 -25.48 -1.68
N ILE A 77 12.43 -24.82 -0.58
CA ILE A 77 13.35 -23.94 0.17
C ILE A 77 14.44 -24.75 0.88
N THR A 78 14.13 -25.96 1.35
CA THR A 78 15.11 -26.85 1.97
C THR A 78 16.17 -27.27 0.96
N GLU A 79 15.76 -27.76 -0.21
CA GLU A 79 16.66 -28.14 -1.29
C GLU A 79 17.55 -26.96 -1.72
N LEU A 80 16.97 -25.77 -1.83
CA LEU A 80 17.73 -24.56 -2.17
C LEU A 80 18.79 -24.23 -1.11
N PHE A 81 18.45 -24.29 0.17
CA PHE A 81 19.41 -24.01 1.25
C PHE A 81 20.51 -25.07 1.31
N ASP A 82 20.18 -26.33 1.06
CA ASP A 82 21.15 -27.42 1.07
C ASP A 82 22.10 -27.32 -0.15
N THR A 83 21.58 -26.92 -1.31
CA THR A 83 22.35 -26.71 -2.54
C THR A 83 23.33 -25.54 -2.42
N TYR A 84 22.86 -24.39 -1.92
CA TYR A 84 23.66 -23.16 -1.89
C TYR A 84 24.46 -22.97 -0.60
N GLY A 85 24.01 -23.53 0.53
CA GLY A 85 24.57 -23.22 1.85
C GLY A 85 26.04 -23.59 2.00
N ASN A 86 26.46 -24.70 1.38
CA ASN A 86 27.82 -25.21 1.45
C ASN A 86 28.74 -24.72 0.32
N ILE A 87 28.25 -23.88 -0.60
CA ILE A 87 29.09 -23.36 -1.69
C ILE A 87 30.20 -22.50 -1.09
N VAL A 88 31.43 -22.79 -1.49
CA VAL A 88 32.64 -22.06 -1.06
C VAL A 88 32.98 -20.99 -2.08
N CYS A 89 33.28 -19.78 -1.59
CA CYS A 89 33.74 -18.68 -2.42
C CYS A 89 35.15 -18.95 -2.96
N SER A 90 35.36 -18.82 -4.26
CA SER A 90 36.70 -18.92 -4.85
C SER A 90 37.68 -17.87 -4.32
N ARG A 91 37.17 -16.67 -3.96
CA ARG A 91 37.98 -15.54 -3.50
C ARG A 91 38.18 -15.50 -1.98
N SER A 92 37.10 -15.64 -1.21
CA SER A 92 37.18 -15.53 0.26
C SER A 92 37.41 -16.88 0.94
N LYS A 93 37.21 -18.00 0.25
CA LYS A 93 37.25 -19.37 0.78
C LYS A 93 36.24 -19.66 1.90
N ASP A 94 35.39 -18.71 2.22
CA ASP A 94 34.27 -18.88 3.14
C ASP A 94 33.09 -19.57 2.45
N LYS A 95 32.25 -20.24 3.24
CA LYS A 95 30.96 -20.75 2.78
C LYS A 95 29.96 -19.61 2.61
N LEU A 96 28.95 -19.79 1.77
CA LEU A 96 27.87 -18.83 1.65
C LEU A 96 27.08 -18.70 2.96
N PHE A 97 26.84 -19.82 3.65
CA PHE A 97 26.10 -19.84 4.92
C PHE A 97 27.05 -20.09 6.09
N ASP A 98 27.19 -19.07 6.93
CA ASP A 98 27.82 -19.19 8.25
C ASP A 98 26.87 -19.86 9.26
N ASN A 99 27.40 -20.19 10.43
CA ASN A 99 26.61 -20.74 11.55
C ASN A 99 25.40 -19.85 11.91
N GLN A 100 25.52 -18.53 11.80
CA GLN A 100 24.40 -17.60 12.02
C GLN A 100 23.36 -17.68 10.90
N ALA A 101 23.79 -17.82 9.65
CA ALA A 101 22.91 -17.96 8.50
C ALA A 101 22.10 -19.26 8.58
N TRP A 102 22.72 -20.36 9.01
CA TRP A 102 22.03 -21.63 9.26
C TRP A 102 20.98 -21.55 10.37
N LYS A 103 21.28 -20.85 11.48
CA LYS A 103 20.28 -20.58 12.54
C LYS A 103 19.08 -19.80 12.00
N LYS A 104 19.32 -18.79 11.16
CA LYS A 104 18.24 -18.02 10.53
C LYS A 104 17.50 -18.82 9.47
N ALA A 105 18.18 -19.65 8.70
CA ALA A 105 17.55 -20.58 7.76
C ALA A 105 16.59 -21.54 8.49
N ALA A 106 16.97 -22.05 9.67
CA ALA A 106 16.10 -22.86 10.51
C ALA A 106 14.86 -22.09 11.01
N SER A 107 15.03 -20.83 11.45
CA SER A 107 13.91 -19.93 11.82
C SER A 107 12.94 -19.71 10.66
N ILE A 108 13.46 -19.52 9.44
CA ILE A 108 12.66 -19.39 8.22
C ILE A 108 11.90 -20.68 7.92
N LYS A 109 12.57 -21.84 7.97
CA LYS A 109 11.92 -23.15 7.79
C LYS A 109 10.79 -23.37 8.80
N ALA A 110 10.99 -22.97 10.06
CA ALA A 110 9.95 -23.05 11.10
C ALA A 110 8.76 -22.13 10.81
N SER A 111 9.02 -20.90 10.35
CA SER A 111 7.97 -19.94 9.96
C SER A 111 7.16 -20.42 8.76
N ILE A 112 7.81 -21.06 7.78
CA ILE A 112 7.14 -21.67 6.63
C ILE A 112 6.26 -22.84 7.10
N LYS A 113 6.77 -23.70 7.98
CA LYS A 113 6.01 -24.84 8.52
C LYS A 113 4.73 -24.39 9.25
N GLN A 114 4.78 -23.24 9.92
CA GLN A 114 3.62 -22.62 10.58
C GLN A 114 2.65 -21.91 9.61
N GLY A 115 2.99 -21.82 8.32
CA GLY A 115 2.14 -21.17 7.31
C GLY A 115 2.22 -19.65 7.30
N HIS A 116 3.13 -19.03 8.07
CA HIS A 116 3.23 -17.57 8.18
C HIS A 116 3.64 -16.88 6.88
N LEU A 117 4.29 -17.60 5.96
CA LEU A 117 4.77 -17.06 4.70
C LEU A 117 3.81 -17.32 3.52
N SER A 118 2.95 -18.32 3.65
CA SER A 118 2.03 -18.75 2.60
C SER A 118 0.84 -17.80 2.48
N ASP A 119 0.30 -17.68 1.27
CA ASP A 119 -0.88 -16.85 1.08
C ASP A 119 -2.15 -17.52 1.62
N PRO A 120 -3.11 -16.74 2.12
CA PRO A 120 -4.42 -17.26 2.50
C PRO A 120 -5.18 -17.82 1.30
N ILE A 121 -5.76 -19.00 1.50
CA ILE A 121 -6.56 -19.70 0.48
C ILE A 121 -7.85 -18.91 0.23
N GLY A 122 -8.22 -18.73 -1.05
CA GLY A 122 -9.48 -18.10 -1.44
C GLY A 122 -9.49 -16.57 -1.41
N ILE A 123 -8.40 -15.91 -0.99
CA ILE A 123 -8.31 -14.45 -0.96
C ILE A 123 -7.49 -13.96 -2.17
N SER A 124 -8.11 -13.15 -3.04
CA SER A 124 -7.39 -12.54 -4.16
C SER A 124 -6.50 -11.39 -3.68
N LEU A 125 -5.20 -11.65 -3.64
CA LEU A 125 -4.20 -10.63 -3.28
C LEU A 125 -3.83 -9.70 -4.44
N TYR A 126 -4.44 -9.88 -5.61
CA TYR A 126 -4.24 -9.03 -6.78
C TYR A 126 -5.58 -8.46 -7.26
N TYR A 127 -5.56 -7.19 -7.62
CA TYR A 127 -6.67 -6.53 -8.31
C TYR A 127 -6.20 -5.92 -9.62
N LYS A 128 -7.05 -5.97 -10.64
CA LYS A 128 -6.79 -5.39 -11.95
C LYS A 128 -6.97 -3.87 -11.88
N ILE A 129 -5.93 -3.13 -12.26
CA ILE A 129 -6.01 -1.66 -12.34
C ILE A 129 -6.52 -1.22 -13.70
N LYS A 130 -5.89 -1.73 -14.76
CA LYS A 130 -6.14 -1.31 -16.14
C LYS A 130 -5.69 -2.40 -17.10
N GLU A 131 -6.02 -2.21 -18.36
CA GLU A 131 -5.45 -2.99 -19.46
C GLU A 131 -4.36 -2.19 -20.16
N ASP A 132 -3.34 -2.89 -20.64
CA ASP A 132 -2.26 -2.31 -21.44
C ASP A 132 -2.65 -2.23 -22.93
N LYS A 133 -1.82 -1.57 -23.73
CA LYS A 133 -1.93 -1.48 -25.20
C LYS A 133 -2.06 -2.86 -25.88
N PHE A 134 -1.52 -3.90 -25.25
CA PHE A 134 -1.57 -5.28 -25.72
C PHE A 134 -2.79 -6.07 -25.21
N LYS A 135 -3.78 -5.40 -24.60
CA LYS A 135 -4.94 -6.01 -23.93
C LYS A 135 -4.55 -6.98 -22.79
N LEU A 136 -3.38 -6.78 -22.19
CA LEU A 136 -2.96 -7.54 -21.02
C LEU A 136 -3.43 -6.82 -19.74
N PRO A 137 -4.00 -7.54 -18.77
CA PRO A 137 -4.35 -6.95 -17.48
C PRO A 137 -3.08 -6.52 -16.74
N ILE A 138 -3.10 -5.32 -16.17
CA ILE A 138 -2.10 -4.85 -15.22
C ILE A 138 -2.68 -4.99 -13.83
N TYR A 139 -2.00 -5.75 -12.99
CA TYR A 139 -2.41 -6.02 -11.64
C TYR A 139 -1.62 -5.19 -10.62
N ARG A 140 -2.26 -4.96 -9.48
CA ARG A 140 -1.61 -4.47 -8.26
C ARG A 140 -1.78 -5.48 -7.16
N CYS A 141 -0.67 -5.78 -6.50
CA CYS A 141 -0.62 -6.68 -5.37
C CYS A 141 -0.96 -5.93 -4.09
N VAL A 142 -1.80 -6.54 -3.25
CA VAL A 142 -2.18 -6.09 -1.91
C VAL A 142 -1.10 -6.43 -0.89
N ARG A 143 -0.26 -7.46 -1.15
CA ARG A 143 0.80 -7.92 -0.23
C ARG A 143 1.78 -6.83 0.20
N GLY A 144 1.76 -5.68 -0.47
CA GLY A 144 2.53 -4.50 -0.09
C GLY A 144 4.00 -4.83 0.03
N THR A 145 4.81 -4.52 -0.98
CA THR A 145 6.21 -4.24 -0.65
C THR A 145 6.20 -3.13 0.41
N ASN A 146 7.08 -3.21 1.41
CA ASN A 146 7.27 -2.16 2.41
C ASN A 146 7.85 -0.87 1.78
N SER A 147 7.30 -0.40 0.67
CA SER A 147 7.26 1.03 0.39
C SER A 147 6.53 1.80 1.49
N VAL A 148 5.87 1.14 2.46
CA VAL A 148 5.45 1.79 3.71
C VAL A 148 6.68 2.26 4.49
N GLU A 149 7.67 1.39 4.77
CA GLU A 149 8.97 1.78 5.38
C GLU A 149 9.81 2.68 4.45
N GLY A 150 9.82 2.41 3.14
CA GLY A 150 10.62 3.17 2.16
C GLY A 150 9.99 4.48 1.66
N GLY A 151 8.68 4.64 1.75
CA GLY A 151 7.94 5.73 1.10
C GLY A 151 7.40 6.75 2.10
N ILE A 152 6.65 6.28 3.10
CA ILE A 152 6.13 7.15 4.16
C ILE A 152 7.19 7.36 5.24
N HIS A 153 7.71 6.28 5.85
CA HIS A 153 8.67 6.41 6.96
C HIS A 153 9.98 7.08 6.53
N THR A 154 10.60 6.65 5.43
CA THR A 154 11.83 7.30 4.92
C THR A 154 11.59 8.77 4.56
N GLY A 155 10.44 9.09 3.97
CA GLY A 155 10.06 10.48 3.65
C GLY A 155 9.87 11.35 4.90
N ILE A 156 9.27 10.78 5.95
CA ILE A 156 9.12 11.41 7.27
C ILE A 156 10.49 11.60 7.92
N ILE A 157 11.30 10.55 8.05
CA ILE A 157 12.62 10.59 8.69
C ILE A 157 13.51 11.64 8.03
N ARG A 158 13.56 11.69 6.68
CA ARG A 158 14.35 12.69 5.96
C ARG A 158 13.87 14.12 6.21
N LYS A 159 12.55 14.33 6.34
CA LYS A 159 11.98 15.66 6.57
C LYS A 159 12.09 16.12 8.03
N PHE A 160 12.06 15.20 8.99
CA PHE A 160 12.16 15.57 10.42
C PHE A 160 13.58 15.55 10.95
N GLY A 161 14.44 14.68 10.43
CA GLY A 161 15.82 14.53 10.89
C GLY A 161 16.69 15.78 10.72
N PHE A 162 16.36 16.65 9.75
CA PHE A 162 17.09 17.91 9.52
C PHE A 162 16.55 19.11 10.30
N PHE A 163 15.30 19.08 10.75
CA PHE A 163 14.61 20.31 11.15
C PHE A 163 14.65 20.63 12.66
N ASN A 164 15.28 19.79 13.50
CA ASN A 164 15.19 19.91 14.97
C ASN A 164 13.76 20.29 15.43
N ALA A 165 12.77 19.67 14.78
CA ALA A 165 11.38 20.10 14.92
C ALA A 165 10.92 19.86 16.36
N SER A 166 10.25 20.86 16.96
CA SER A 166 9.51 20.64 18.20
C SER A 166 8.41 19.59 17.96
N PRO A 167 7.95 18.89 19.03
CA PRO A 167 6.83 17.95 18.93
C PRO A 167 5.61 18.53 18.20
N ASP A 168 5.26 19.79 18.48
CA ASP A 168 4.10 20.46 17.88
C ASP A 168 4.28 20.70 16.37
N LEU A 169 5.48 21.12 15.95
CA LEU A 169 5.80 21.29 14.54
C LEU A 169 5.78 19.93 13.82
N ALA A 170 6.25 18.88 14.49
CA ALA A 170 6.22 17.53 13.95
C ALA A 170 4.79 17.05 13.73
N GLU A 171 3.90 17.29 14.69
CA GLU A 171 2.48 16.97 14.56
C GLU A 171 1.83 17.72 13.39
N CYS A 172 2.04 19.03 13.30
CA CYS A 172 1.48 19.86 12.23
C CYS A 172 1.96 19.39 10.84
N ALA A 173 3.26 19.11 10.70
CA ALA A 173 3.83 18.64 9.44
C ALA A 173 3.37 17.23 9.07
N LEU A 174 3.21 16.33 10.06
CA LEU A 174 2.64 15.00 9.85
C LEU A 174 1.17 15.07 9.43
N ALA A 175 0.37 15.94 10.07
CA ALA A 175 -1.03 16.14 9.71
C ALA A 175 -1.18 16.61 8.25
N ASN A 176 -0.38 17.61 7.85
CA ASN A 176 -0.36 18.09 6.47
C ASN A 176 0.12 17.01 5.48
N TYR A 177 1.15 16.25 5.83
CA TYR A 177 1.62 15.12 5.01
C TYR A 177 0.53 14.07 4.82
N ARG A 178 -0.11 13.62 5.91
CA ARG A 178 -1.19 12.61 5.89
C ARG A 178 -2.33 13.07 4.98
N LEU A 179 -2.77 14.31 5.13
CA LEU A 179 -3.82 14.91 4.31
C LEU A 179 -3.47 14.86 2.81
N ARG A 180 -2.30 15.37 2.43
CA ARG A 180 -1.85 15.39 1.02
C ARG A 180 -1.66 13.98 0.46
N HIS A 181 -1.07 13.09 1.25
CA HIS A 181 -0.84 11.71 0.86
C HIS A 181 -2.18 10.99 0.61
N ASN A 182 -3.12 11.11 1.55
CA ASN A 182 -4.44 10.48 1.46
C ASN A 182 -5.24 11.01 0.27
N ALA A 183 -5.22 12.31 0.00
CA ALA A 183 -5.87 12.90 -1.17
C ALA A 183 -5.31 12.33 -2.50
N ASN A 184 -3.98 12.25 -2.61
CA ASN A 184 -3.31 11.72 -3.79
C ASN A 184 -3.56 10.22 -3.99
N VAL A 185 -3.32 9.42 -2.96
CA VAL A 185 -3.47 7.97 -3.01
C VAL A 185 -4.93 7.60 -3.21
N GLY A 186 -5.83 8.28 -2.51
CA GLY A 186 -7.26 8.09 -2.64
C GLY A 186 -7.80 8.44 -4.02
N SER A 187 -7.40 9.57 -4.60
CA SER A 187 -7.75 9.92 -5.99
C SER A 187 -7.23 8.88 -6.99
N LYS A 188 -5.97 8.45 -6.82
CA LYS A 188 -5.35 7.45 -7.70
C LYS A 188 -6.03 6.08 -7.59
N ASN A 189 -6.38 5.65 -6.38
CA ASN A 189 -7.01 4.36 -6.15
C ASN A 189 -8.48 4.35 -6.62
N LYS A 190 -9.23 5.44 -6.37
CA LYS A 190 -10.66 5.50 -6.69
C LYS A 190 -10.93 5.85 -8.16
N TYR A 191 -10.14 6.76 -8.74
CA TYR A 191 -10.41 7.30 -10.07
C TYR A 191 -9.30 7.01 -11.10
N GLY A 192 -8.20 6.35 -10.70
CA GLY A 192 -7.06 6.10 -11.58
C GLY A 192 -6.28 7.36 -11.99
N LYS A 193 -6.59 8.52 -11.40
CA LYS A 193 -6.07 9.84 -11.77
C LYS A 193 -5.34 10.50 -10.60
N LEU A 194 -4.30 11.26 -10.92
CA LEU A 194 -3.62 12.11 -9.94
C LEU A 194 -4.57 13.18 -9.41
N TYR A 195 -4.48 13.48 -8.12
CA TYR A 195 -5.23 14.57 -7.51
C TYR A 195 -4.73 15.91 -8.06
N LYS A 196 -5.64 16.73 -8.59
CA LYS A 196 -5.33 18.04 -9.20
C LYS A 196 -5.92 19.23 -8.45
N ASN A 197 -6.71 18.99 -7.41
CA ASN A 197 -7.36 20.06 -6.65
C ASN A 197 -6.44 20.60 -5.54
N HIS A 198 -6.91 21.63 -4.85
CA HIS A 198 -6.18 22.19 -3.71
C HIS A 198 -6.17 21.21 -2.52
N TYR A 199 -5.11 21.20 -1.73
CA TYR A 199 -5.00 20.28 -0.58
C TYR A 199 -5.66 20.79 0.69
N SER A 200 -5.97 22.10 0.77
CA SER A 200 -6.75 22.66 1.88
C SER A 200 -8.22 22.23 1.73
N PRO A 201 -8.76 21.43 2.67
CA PRO A 201 -10.15 21.00 2.65
C PRO A 201 -11.08 22.21 2.77
N TRP A 202 -10.71 23.18 3.62
CA TRP A 202 -11.44 24.43 3.82
C TRP A 202 -11.60 25.23 2.54
N LEU A 203 -10.51 25.42 1.79
CA LEU A 203 -10.56 26.16 0.53
C LEU A 203 -11.40 25.43 -0.52
N THR A 204 -11.32 24.09 -0.54
CA THR A 204 -12.14 23.27 -1.44
C THR A 204 -13.63 23.38 -1.08
N GLN A 205 -13.96 23.40 0.21
CA GLN A 205 -15.33 23.58 0.67
C GLN A 205 -15.88 24.97 0.35
N VAL A 206 -15.10 26.04 0.54
CA VAL A 206 -15.51 27.41 0.17
C VAL A 206 -15.80 27.51 -1.33
N ILE A 207 -14.94 26.92 -2.17
CA ILE A 207 -15.18 26.88 -3.62
C ILE A 207 -16.47 26.13 -3.93
N ASN A 208 -16.70 24.97 -3.31
CA ASN A 208 -17.91 24.19 -3.53
C ASN A 208 -19.19 24.95 -3.10
N ASP A 209 -19.17 25.67 -1.96
CA ASP A 209 -20.32 26.49 -1.49
C ASP A 209 -20.62 27.64 -2.46
N ILE A 210 -19.58 28.28 -3.02
CA ILE A 210 -19.76 29.31 -4.04
C ILE A 210 -20.31 28.71 -5.35
N GLU A 211 -19.77 27.58 -5.80
CA GLU A 211 -20.28 26.87 -6.99
C GLU A 211 -21.76 26.47 -6.82
N GLU A 212 -22.15 25.99 -5.63
CA GLU A 212 -23.54 25.63 -5.30
C GLU A 212 -24.45 26.87 -5.34
N LYS A 213 -24.04 27.98 -4.72
CA LYS A 213 -24.79 29.26 -4.76
C LYS A 213 -24.96 29.83 -6.17
N LEU A 214 -24.00 29.57 -7.05
CA LEU A 214 -24.04 29.97 -8.45
C LEU A 214 -24.82 28.99 -9.35
N GLY A 215 -25.39 27.92 -8.78
CA GLY A 215 -26.13 26.90 -9.52
C GLY A 215 -25.25 26.01 -10.42
N MET A 216 -23.94 25.97 -10.16
CA MET A 216 -22.99 25.15 -10.93
C MET A 216 -22.99 23.70 -10.42
N LYS A 217 -22.80 22.75 -11.33
CA LYS A 217 -22.61 21.34 -10.95
C LYS A 217 -21.25 21.17 -10.28
N THR A 218 -21.25 21.05 -8.96
CA THR A 218 -20.04 20.74 -8.18
C THR A 218 -19.48 19.39 -8.63
N LYS A 219 -18.23 19.39 -9.10
CA LYS A 219 -17.52 18.15 -9.41
C LYS A 219 -17.06 17.54 -8.10
N ALA A 220 -17.70 16.44 -7.68
CA ALA A 220 -17.35 15.72 -6.46
C ALA A 220 -15.83 15.57 -6.30
N SER A 221 -15.26 16.31 -5.35
CA SER A 221 -13.84 16.21 -5.02
C SER A 221 -13.60 14.94 -4.19
N TYR A 222 -12.33 14.55 -4.01
CA TYR A 222 -11.99 13.48 -3.07
C TYR A 222 -12.48 13.78 -1.64
N PHE A 223 -12.52 15.07 -1.26
CA PHE A 223 -13.26 15.55 -0.11
C PHE A 223 -14.75 15.55 -0.50
N ASN A 224 -15.48 14.61 0.09
CA ASN A 224 -16.88 14.32 -0.18
C ASN A 224 -17.71 15.62 -0.28
N PRO A 225 -18.43 15.90 -1.40
CA PRO A 225 -19.28 17.08 -1.50
C PRO A 225 -20.46 17.07 -0.53
N PHE A 226 -20.82 15.91 0.03
CA PHE A 226 -21.92 15.78 0.99
C PHE A 226 -21.53 16.13 2.45
N CYS A 227 -20.23 16.28 2.74
CA CYS A 227 -19.74 16.75 4.03
C CYS A 227 -19.11 18.13 3.86
N ASP A 228 -19.95 19.13 3.66
CA ASP A 228 -19.49 20.52 3.73
C ASP A 228 -19.38 20.94 5.20
N ALA A 229 -18.17 20.91 5.75
CA ALA A 229 -17.93 21.35 7.13
C ALA A 229 -18.32 22.82 7.33
N LEU A 230 -18.45 23.64 6.27
CA LEU A 230 -18.96 25.00 6.37
C LEU A 230 -20.47 25.05 6.65
N LYS A 231 -21.26 24.09 6.15
CA LYS A 231 -22.68 23.94 6.52
C LYS A 231 -22.84 23.60 8.00
N PHE A 232 -21.91 22.84 8.57
CA PHE A 232 -21.84 22.56 10.01
C PHE A 232 -21.23 23.71 10.83
N ARG A 233 -20.51 24.64 10.18
CA ARG A 233 -19.94 25.85 10.79
C ARG A 233 -20.87 27.06 10.74
N ARG A 234 -22.02 26.96 10.06
CA ARG A 234 -23.03 28.02 9.97
C ARG A 234 -23.77 28.29 11.28
N ASN A 235 -23.52 27.50 12.33
CA ASN A 235 -23.84 27.94 13.68
C ASN A 235 -22.85 29.05 14.03
N ASN A 236 -23.32 30.28 13.92
CA ASN A 236 -22.71 31.56 14.25
C ASN A 236 -21.33 31.45 14.92
N VAL A 237 -20.34 32.11 14.32
CA VAL A 237 -19.01 32.36 14.91
C VAL A 237 -19.13 33.03 16.30
N GLU A 238 -20.27 33.66 16.60
CA GLU A 238 -20.61 34.27 17.89
C GLU A 238 -21.10 33.26 18.95
N SER A 239 -21.56 32.07 18.54
CA SER A 239 -21.98 30.99 19.46
C SER A 239 -20.77 30.13 19.85
N THR A 240 -19.97 30.65 20.76
CA THR A 240 -18.72 30.06 21.29
C THR A 240 -18.88 28.76 22.08
N ASN A 241 -20.05 28.11 22.06
CA ASN A 241 -20.34 26.84 22.74
C ASN A 241 -20.21 25.63 21.80
N LEU A 242 -19.20 25.62 20.93
CA LEU A 242 -18.83 24.41 20.20
C LEU A 242 -18.20 23.42 21.18
N ALA A 243 -19.01 22.49 21.71
CA ALA A 243 -18.50 21.33 22.41
C ALA A 243 -17.61 20.54 21.45
N PHE A 244 -16.35 20.32 21.86
CA PHE A 244 -15.38 19.58 21.07
C PHE A 244 -15.97 18.23 20.62
N GLY A 245 -16.08 18.01 19.32
CA GLY A 245 -16.48 16.72 18.74
C GLY A 245 -17.97 16.53 18.40
N ILE A 246 -18.85 17.51 18.65
CA ILE A 246 -20.27 17.43 18.23
C ILE A 246 -20.63 18.67 17.42
N CYS A 247 -20.75 18.51 16.09
CA CYS A 247 -21.28 19.56 15.22
C CYS A 247 -22.80 19.36 15.06
N PRO A 248 -23.64 20.32 15.48
CA PRO A 248 -25.08 20.23 15.26
C PRO A 248 -25.39 20.22 13.76
N PHE A 249 -26.41 19.46 13.36
CA PHE A 249 -26.89 19.55 11.99
C PHE A 249 -27.48 20.95 11.73
N PRO A 250 -27.24 21.53 10.54
CA PRO A 250 -27.91 22.76 10.14
C PRO A 250 -29.42 22.54 9.99
N GLU A 251 -30.21 23.55 10.34
CA GLU A 251 -31.69 23.50 10.40
C GLU A 251 -32.33 22.96 9.12
N ASN A 252 -31.85 23.42 7.96
CA ASN A 252 -32.35 22.96 6.65
C ASN A 252 -32.16 21.45 6.42
N LEU A 253 -31.12 20.84 6.98
CA LEU A 253 -30.89 19.39 6.88
C LEU A 253 -31.72 18.63 7.93
N LEU A 254 -31.94 19.21 9.10
CA LEU A 254 -32.84 18.65 10.11
C LEU A 254 -34.26 18.54 9.56
N GLU A 255 -34.76 19.58 8.88
CA GLU A 255 -36.06 19.57 8.21
C GLU A 255 -36.11 18.56 7.06
N GLN A 256 -35.07 18.50 6.22
CA GLN A 256 -35.02 17.56 5.10
C GLN A 256 -35.03 16.09 5.54
N PHE A 257 -34.41 15.77 6.68
CA PHE A 257 -34.29 14.41 7.20
C PHE A 257 -35.26 14.12 8.36
N GLU A 258 -36.21 15.02 8.65
CA GLU A 258 -37.20 14.89 9.74
C GLU A 258 -36.54 14.61 11.11
N MET A 259 -35.39 15.21 11.36
CA MET A 259 -34.61 14.99 12.59
C MET A 259 -34.87 16.11 13.61
N GLU A 260 -34.99 15.75 14.89
CA GLU A 260 -35.07 16.71 15.97
C GLU A 260 -33.71 17.35 16.27
N GLN A 261 -33.74 18.63 16.67
CA GLN A 261 -32.53 19.37 17.05
C GLN A 261 -31.96 18.82 18.36
N PHE A 262 -30.67 18.50 18.36
CA PHE A 262 -29.98 17.98 19.54
C PHE A 262 -29.92 19.04 20.65
N LYS A 263 -30.52 18.75 21.81
CA LYS A 263 -30.48 19.60 23.02
C LYS A 263 -29.49 19.05 24.04
N PHE A 264 -28.46 19.83 24.37
CA PHE A 264 -27.42 19.43 25.34
C PHE A 264 -27.98 19.08 26.73
N ASP A 265 -29.12 19.66 27.12
CA ASP A 265 -29.80 19.43 28.41
C ASP A 265 -30.26 17.97 28.63
N GLN A 266 -30.26 17.14 27.59
CA GLN A 266 -30.67 15.73 27.69
C GLN A 266 -29.53 14.80 28.16
N ILE A 267 -28.27 15.23 28.11
CA ILE A 267 -27.12 14.38 28.45
C ILE A 267 -26.95 14.26 29.97
N ASP A 268 -27.19 15.34 30.72
CA ASP A 268 -26.96 15.38 32.17
C ASP A 268 -28.01 14.60 32.99
N LYS A 269 -29.18 14.32 32.41
CA LYS A 269 -30.25 13.58 33.11
C LYS A 269 -30.04 12.06 33.14
N LYS A 270 -29.12 11.50 32.35
CA LYS A 270 -28.86 10.04 32.32
C LYS A 270 -27.66 9.56 33.15
N LYS A 271 -26.95 10.46 33.84
CA LYS A 271 -25.80 10.11 34.72
C LYS A 271 -26.15 9.98 36.22
N LYS A 272 -27.44 9.96 36.56
CA LYS A 272 -27.93 9.60 37.91
C LYS A 272 -28.86 8.39 37.82
N MET A 273 -28.30 7.22 37.54
CA MET A 273 -28.78 5.91 38.01
C MET A 273 -27.57 5.02 38.28
#